data_AF-A0ABD0P3S3-F1
#
_entry.id   AF-A0ABD0P3S3-F1
#
_cell.length_a   1.000
_cell.length_b   1.000
_cell.length_c   1.000
_cell.angle_alpha   90.00
_cell.angle_beta   90.00
_cell.angle_gamma   90.00
#
_symmetry.space_group_name_H-M   'P 1'
#
loop_
_entity.id
_entity.type
_entity.pdbx_description
1 polymer ?
#
loop_
_entity_poly.entity_id
_entity_poly.type
_entity_poly.pdbx_seq_one_letter_code
_entity_poly.pdbx_strand_id
1 'polypeptide(L)'
;QKLKAAKPVLRTVKRWTNEAEQVLQACFEWTDWSVFEAATTNLDELTETVTSYISFCEDICIPTRTFLSFNNDKPWFTGKLKQLRHAKEDAYRCGDKILYNQARNRLTKEIRVAKKNYSDKLKKELSANDPTSVWTGLKNITMYKKPPPQSVENQQLADDLNVFYCRFKKPRLTPDSCSDLHFTHSPTPPATPLPPSPTTQPVLEVCVEDVNRVLRKQKPRKASGPDSVSPACLKACADQLAPVFTQIFNRSLELCLVPNCLKRSTIIPVPKKPKITGLNDYRPVALTSVVMKAFEKLVLAYLKDITGPLLDSFQFAYRANRSVDDAVNMALHYILQHLDRTGNYARILFVDFSSAFNTIMPDLLSDKLTQLSVPTSICQWITSFLTDRQQLVRLGKLTSRTITTSTGAPQGCVLSPLLFSLYTNDCTSKDPSVKLLKFADDTTVIGLIKDGDESAYRQE
;
A
#
# COMPACT_ATOMS: atom_id res chain seq x y z
N GLN A 1 -10.63 -10.32 -38.25
CA GLN A 1 -9.62 -9.96 -37.24
C GLN A 1 -8.55 -11.05 -37.18
N LYS A 2 -7.33 -10.79 -37.67
CA LYS A 2 -6.20 -11.70 -37.40
C LYS A 2 -5.97 -11.70 -35.90
N LEU A 3 -6.38 -12.79 -35.22
CA LEU A 3 -6.07 -13.00 -33.80
C LEU A 3 -4.55 -12.97 -33.67
N LYS A 4 -3.99 -11.92 -33.06
CA LYS A 4 -2.57 -11.91 -32.69
C LYS A 4 -2.37 -13.12 -31.76
N ALA A 5 -1.74 -14.16 -32.29
CA ALA A 5 -1.39 -15.36 -31.55
C ALA A 5 -0.29 -14.99 -30.54
N ALA A 6 -0.70 -14.47 -29.39
CA ALA A 6 0.21 -14.35 -28.26
C ALA A 6 0.53 -15.77 -27.77
N LYS A 7 1.82 -16.06 -27.54
CA LYS A 7 2.25 -17.35 -27.00
C LYS A 7 1.51 -17.63 -25.69
N PRO A 8 1.04 -18.87 -25.46
CA PRO A 8 0.44 -19.23 -24.18
C PRO A 8 1.45 -19.02 -23.06
N VAL A 9 0.97 -18.53 -21.93
CA VAL A 9 1.80 -18.23 -20.77
C VAL A 9 1.60 -19.34 -19.74
N LEU A 10 2.69 -19.99 -19.35
CA LEU A 10 2.70 -20.93 -18.24
C LEU A 10 2.48 -20.15 -16.95
N ARG A 11 1.46 -20.52 -16.17
CA ARG A 11 1.15 -19.90 -14.89
C ARG A 11 1.12 -20.97 -13.80
N THR A 12 1.80 -20.66 -12.72
CA THR A 12 1.86 -21.48 -11.51
C THR A 12 1.12 -20.74 -10.42
N VAL A 13 0.13 -21.38 -9.79
CA VAL A 13 -0.65 -20.77 -8.71
C VAL A 13 -0.84 -21.76 -7.57
N LYS A 14 -0.75 -21.28 -6.32
CA LYS A 14 -1.17 -22.04 -5.14
C LYS A 14 -2.69 -22.24 -5.16
N ARG A 15 -3.13 -23.47 -4.87
CA ARG A 15 -4.54 -23.86 -4.89
C ARG A 15 -5.05 -24.00 -3.46
N TRP A 16 -5.67 -22.92 -2.98
CA TRP A 16 -6.36 -22.84 -1.71
C TRP A 16 -7.72 -23.57 -1.81
N THR A 17 -7.75 -24.86 -1.46
CA THR A 17 -9.00 -25.60 -1.24
C THR A 17 -9.31 -25.64 0.25
N ASN A 18 -10.57 -25.91 0.61
CA ASN A 18 -10.97 -26.01 2.01
C ASN A 18 -10.14 -27.06 2.76
N GLU A 19 -9.84 -28.19 2.12
CA GLU A 19 -9.03 -29.26 2.70
C GLU A 19 -7.58 -28.81 2.93
N ALA A 20 -6.98 -28.12 1.96
CA ALA A 20 -5.61 -27.60 2.10
C ALA A 20 -5.52 -26.50 3.17
N GLU A 21 -6.55 -25.65 3.27
CA GLU A 21 -6.67 -24.65 4.34
C GLU A 21 -6.76 -25.31 5.72
N GLN A 22 -7.60 -26.34 5.87
CA GLN A 22 -7.73 -27.09 7.14
C GLN A 22 -6.44 -27.78 7.55
N VAL A 23 -5.70 -28.37 6.59
CA VAL A 23 -4.40 -28.99 6.86
C VAL A 23 -3.39 -27.94 7.35
N LEU A 24 -3.34 -26.76 6.72
CA LEU A 24 -2.46 -25.68 7.15
C LEU A 24 -2.85 -25.11 8.53
N GLN A 25 -4.15 -24.92 8.77
CA GLN A 25 -4.67 -24.50 10.07
C GLN A 25 -4.29 -25.50 11.16
N ALA A 26 -4.50 -26.80 10.94
CA ALA A 26 -4.08 -27.84 11.86
C ALA A 26 -2.56 -27.82 12.10
N CYS A 27 -1.76 -27.65 11.04
CA CYS A 27 -0.30 -27.54 11.17
C CYS A 27 0.09 -26.42 12.15
N PHE A 28 -0.52 -25.23 12.04
CA PHE A 28 -0.23 -24.11 12.94
C PHE A 28 -0.84 -24.27 14.34
N GLU A 29 -1.98 -24.96 14.46
CA GLU A 29 -2.61 -25.28 15.75
C GLU A 29 -1.72 -26.21 16.59
N TRP A 30 -1.10 -27.20 15.96
CA TRP A 30 -0.19 -28.15 16.61
C TRP A 30 1.25 -27.64 16.73
N THR A 31 1.55 -26.45 16.22
CA THR A 31 2.88 -25.85 16.34
C THR A 31 3.06 -25.30 17.75
N ASP A 32 4.11 -25.74 18.45
CA ASP A 32 4.55 -25.08 19.67
C ASP A 32 5.35 -23.81 19.33
N TRP A 33 4.66 -22.67 19.32
CA TRP A 33 5.26 -21.38 18.98
C TRP A 33 6.25 -20.88 20.04
N SER A 34 6.17 -21.37 21.29
CA SER A 34 7.05 -20.95 22.38
C SER A 34 8.51 -21.34 22.15
N VAL A 35 8.76 -22.37 21.34
CA VAL A 35 10.10 -22.81 20.94
C VAL A 35 10.85 -21.70 20.21
N PHE A 36 10.16 -20.89 19.40
CA PHE A 36 10.80 -19.77 18.69
C PHE A 36 11.20 -18.65 19.65
N GLU A 37 10.37 -18.37 20.65
CA GLU A 37 10.66 -17.35 21.68
C GLU A 37 11.80 -17.79 22.61
N ALA A 38 11.85 -19.07 22.96
CA ALA A 38 12.92 -19.63 23.78
C ALA A 38 14.28 -19.67 23.05
N ALA A 39 14.25 -19.74 21.71
CA ALA A 39 15.46 -19.85 20.90
C ALA A 39 16.24 -18.52 20.77
N THR A 40 15.57 -17.37 20.83
CA THR A 40 16.24 -16.07 20.66
C THR A 40 15.55 -14.94 21.41
N THR A 41 16.35 -14.06 22.01
CA THR A 41 15.88 -12.79 22.56
C THR A 41 15.87 -11.67 21.53
N ASN A 42 16.40 -11.91 20.32
CA ASN A 42 16.49 -10.93 19.26
C ASN A 42 15.19 -10.89 18.44
N LEU A 43 14.53 -9.74 18.43
CA LEU A 43 13.27 -9.53 17.70
C LEU A 43 13.39 -9.76 16.19
N ASP A 44 14.54 -9.42 15.58
CA ASP A 44 14.76 -9.65 14.15
C ASP A 44 14.79 -11.15 13.83
N GLU A 45 15.56 -11.90 14.60
CA GLU A 45 15.73 -13.35 14.41
C GLU A 45 14.42 -14.10 14.70
N LEU A 46 13.71 -13.72 15.77
CA LEU A 46 12.39 -14.26 16.08
C LEU A 46 11.43 -14.05 14.92
N THR A 47 11.32 -12.82 14.42
CA THR A 47 10.37 -12.49 13.35
C THR A 47 10.74 -13.17 12.03
N GLU A 48 12.03 -13.20 11.67
CA GLU A 48 12.49 -13.88 10.46
C GLU A 48 12.27 -15.39 10.52
N THR A 49 12.50 -16.02 11.68
CA THR A 49 12.28 -17.46 11.87
C THR A 49 10.81 -17.81 11.79
N VAL A 50 9.94 -17.06 12.49
CA VAL A 50 8.48 -17.26 12.47
C VAL A 50 7.93 -17.09 11.06
N THR A 51 8.30 -16.00 10.36
CA THR A 51 7.81 -15.76 8.99
C THR A 51 8.32 -16.80 7.99
N SER A 52 9.56 -17.27 8.14
CA SER A 52 10.12 -18.35 7.33
C SER A 52 9.41 -19.68 7.58
N TYR A 53 9.13 -20.02 8.84
CA TYR A 53 8.38 -21.20 9.22
C TYR A 53 6.96 -21.18 8.65
N ILE A 54 6.26 -20.04 8.73
CA ILE A 54 4.93 -19.87 8.11
C ILE A 54 4.99 -20.12 6.60
N SER A 55 5.98 -19.56 5.90
CA SER A 55 6.15 -19.78 4.46
C SER A 55 6.43 -21.26 4.14
N PHE A 56 7.25 -21.93 4.94
CA PHE A 56 7.57 -23.35 4.81
C PHE A 56 6.31 -24.23 4.97
N CYS A 57 5.52 -24.01 6.02
CA CYS A 57 4.25 -24.73 6.21
C CYS A 57 3.28 -24.45 5.07
N GLU A 58 3.19 -23.21 4.58
CA GLU A 58 2.36 -22.87 3.43
C GLU A 58 2.79 -23.63 2.17
N ASP A 59 4.09 -23.76 1.92
CA ASP A 59 4.63 -24.48 0.76
C ASP A 59 4.42 -26.00 0.83
N ILE A 60 4.41 -26.57 2.04
CA ILE A 60 4.14 -28.00 2.26
C ILE A 60 2.64 -28.31 2.17
N CYS A 61 1.80 -27.52 2.83
CA CYS A 61 0.38 -27.82 2.96
C CYS A 61 -0.43 -27.40 1.73
N ILE A 62 -0.02 -26.34 1.01
CA ILE A 62 -0.82 -25.77 -0.08
C ILE A 62 -0.32 -26.27 -1.44
N PRO A 63 -1.10 -27.11 -2.15
CA PRO A 63 -0.66 -27.67 -3.42
C PRO A 63 -0.58 -26.60 -4.51
N THR A 64 0.46 -26.70 -5.32
CA THR A 64 0.66 -25.79 -6.46
C THR A 64 0.13 -26.42 -7.74
N ARG A 65 -0.57 -25.62 -8.57
CA ARG A 65 -1.06 -26.03 -9.88
C ARG A 65 -0.45 -25.19 -10.99
N THR A 66 0.13 -25.85 -11.97
CA THR A 66 0.64 -25.22 -13.19
C THR A 66 -0.34 -25.43 -14.34
N PHE A 67 -0.65 -24.37 -15.08
CA PHE A 67 -1.50 -24.44 -16.26
C PHE A 67 -1.09 -23.43 -17.33
N LEU A 68 -1.38 -23.76 -18.59
CA LEU A 68 -1.24 -22.84 -19.71
C LEU A 68 -2.45 -21.91 -19.75
N SER A 69 -2.18 -20.60 -19.74
CA SER A 69 -3.19 -19.57 -19.96
C SER A 69 -3.09 -19.04 -21.39
N PHE A 70 -4.23 -19.00 -22.08
CA PHE A 70 -4.33 -18.52 -23.45
C PHE A 70 -5.00 -17.15 -23.48
N ASN A 71 -4.57 -16.29 -24.41
CA ASN A 71 -5.09 -14.94 -24.48
C ASN A 71 -6.58 -14.86 -24.84
N ASN A 72 -7.09 -15.90 -25.51
CA ASN A 72 -8.47 -16.07 -25.94
C ASN A 72 -9.30 -16.96 -25.00
N ASP A 73 -8.79 -17.26 -23.79
CA ASP A 73 -9.55 -18.01 -22.80
C ASP A 73 -10.84 -17.25 -22.49
N LYS A 74 -11.97 -17.90 -22.77
CA LYS A 74 -13.28 -17.28 -22.54
C LYS A 74 -13.55 -17.27 -21.04
N PRO A 75 -13.89 -16.12 -20.44
CA PRO A 75 -14.03 -16.00 -18.99
C PRO A 75 -15.15 -16.87 -18.40
N TRP A 76 -16.13 -17.25 -19.21
CA TRP A 76 -17.22 -18.17 -18.85
C TRP A 76 -16.89 -19.65 -19.07
N PHE A 77 -15.70 -20.00 -19.60
CA PHE A 77 -15.33 -21.38 -19.89
C PHE A 77 -14.71 -22.06 -18.66
N THR A 78 -15.56 -22.72 -17.87
CA THR A 78 -15.21 -23.31 -16.56
C THR A 78 -14.50 -24.67 -16.68
N GLY A 79 -13.96 -25.17 -15.57
CA GLY A 79 -13.39 -26.53 -15.48
C GLY A 79 -14.41 -27.63 -15.82
N LYS A 80 -15.67 -27.46 -15.39
CA LYS A 80 -16.79 -28.35 -15.76
C LYS A 80 -17.01 -28.41 -17.27
N LEU A 81 -16.90 -27.28 -17.97
CA LEU A 81 -16.98 -27.24 -19.44
C LEU A 81 -15.79 -27.90 -20.12
N LYS A 82 -14.59 -27.83 -19.53
CA LYS A 82 -13.42 -28.61 -20.01
C LYS A 82 -13.68 -30.11 -19.89
N GLN A 83 -14.16 -30.58 -18.74
CA GLN A 83 -14.50 -32.00 -18.53
C GLN A 83 -15.56 -32.49 -19.51
N LEU A 84 -16.66 -31.74 -19.70
CA LEU A 84 -17.71 -32.08 -20.65
C LEU A 84 -17.23 -32.07 -22.11
N ARG A 85 -16.26 -31.21 -22.45
CA ARG A 85 -15.62 -31.22 -23.76
C ARG A 85 -14.81 -32.50 -23.96
N HIS A 86 -13.99 -32.88 -22.99
CA HIS A 86 -13.21 -34.13 -23.04
C HIS A 86 -14.12 -35.35 -23.15
N ALA A 87 -15.16 -35.45 -22.32
CA ALA A 87 -16.13 -36.54 -22.40
C ALA A 87 -16.79 -36.66 -23.79
N LYS A 88 -17.06 -35.53 -24.46
CA LYS A 88 -17.57 -35.51 -25.84
C LYS A 88 -16.51 -35.95 -26.86
N GLU A 89 -15.25 -35.57 -26.68
CA GLU A 89 -14.13 -35.97 -27.54
C GLU A 89 -13.80 -37.46 -27.40
N ASP A 90 -13.84 -37.98 -26.17
CA ASP A 90 -13.60 -39.40 -25.88
C ASP A 90 -14.73 -40.27 -26.47
N ALA A 91 -15.99 -39.85 -26.29
CA ALA A 91 -17.14 -40.51 -26.92
C ALA A 91 -17.03 -40.58 -28.46
N TYR A 92 -16.52 -39.51 -29.07
CA TYR A 92 -16.27 -39.47 -30.51
C TYR A 92 -15.19 -40.46 -30.93
N ARG A 93 -14.08 -40.53 -30.17
CA ARG A 93 -12.96 -41.45 -30.44
C ARG A 93 -13.35 -42.91 -30.26
N CYS A 94 -14.21 -43.21 -29.29
CA CYS A 94 -14.72 -44.56 -29.04
C CYS A 94 -15.79 -45.00 -30.06
N GLY A 95 -16.24 -44.12 -30.97
CA GLY A 95 -17.23 -44.45 -32.00
C GLY A 95 -18.67 -44.61 -31.48
N ASP A 96 -18.92 -44.40 -30.19
CA ASP A 96 -20.25 -44.51 -29.58
C ASP A 96 -21.11 -43.27 -29.91
N LYS A 97 -21.97 -43.42 -30.92
CA LYS A 97 -22.88 -42.35 -31.38
C LYS A 97 -23.88 -41.91 -30.31
N ILE A 98 -24.35 -42.81 -29.46
CA ILE A 98 -25.35 -42.50 -28.43
C ILE A 98 -24.69 -41.65 -27.34
N LEU A 99 -23.54 -42.12 -26.84
CA LEU A 99 -22.78 -41.44 -25.80
C LEU A 99 -22.24 -40.09 -26.30
N TYR A 100 -21.81 -40.00 -27.56
CA TYR A 100 -21.43 -38.74 -28.19
C TYR A 100 -22.57 -37.72 -28.20
N ASN A 101 -23.78 -38.13 -28.63
CA ASN A 101 -24.93 -37.24 -28.69
C ASN A 101 -25.35 -36.76 -27.29
N GLN A 102 -25.32 -37.64 -26.29
CA GLN A 102 -25.58 -37.29 -24.90
C GLN A 102 -24.54 -36.28 -24.36
N ALA A 103 -23.25 -36.55 -24.56
CA ALA A 103 -22.16 -35.66 -24.12
C ALA A 103 -22.22 -34.30 -24.82
N ARG A 104 -22.53 -34.27 -26.13
CA ARG A 104 -22.73 -33.04 -26.90
C ARG A 104 -23.89 -32.21 -26.34
N ASN A 105 -25.03 -32.82 -26.07
CA ASN A 105 -26.21 -32.13 -25.54
C ASN A 105 -25.95 -31.56 -24.14
N ARG A 106 -25.30 -32.34 -23.27
CA ARG A 106 -24.87 -31.87 -21.93
C ARG A 106 -23.91 -30.69 -22.03
N LEU A 107 -22.90 -30.76 -22.90
CA LEU A 107 -21.98 -29.65 -23.13
C LEU A 107 -22.70 -28.39 -23.63
N THR A 108 -23.59 -28.51 -24.62
CA THR A 108 -24.34 -27.36 -25.15
C THR A 108 -25.24 -26.73 -24.09
N LYS A 109 -25.93 -27.54 -23.27
CA LYS A 109 -26.75 -27.06 -22.15
C LYS A 109 -25.89 -26.28 -21.16
N GLU A 110 -24.76 -26.85 -20.74
CA GLU A 110 -23.87 -26.21 -19.77
C GLU A 110 -23.22 -24.93 -20.33
N ILE A 111 -22.91 -24.87 -21.62
CA ILE A 111 -22.41 -23.63 -22.26
C ILE A 111 -23.44 -22.51 -22.14
N ARG A 112 -24.73 -22.81 -22.34
CA ARG A 112 -25.80 -21.80 -22.19
C ARG A 112 -25.90 -21.31 -20.75
N VAL A 113 -25.85 -22.22 -19.78
CA VAL A 113 -25.85 -21.89 -18.35
C VAL A 113 -24.65 -21.02 -17.98
N ALA A 114 -23.44 -21.42 -18.38
CA ALA A 114 -22.22 -20.67 -18.07
C ALA A 114 -22.22 -19.26 -18.68
N LYS A 115 -22.70 -19.12 -19.92
CA LYS A 115 -22.88 -17.81 -20.56
C LYS A 115 -23.91 -16.95 -19.84
N LYS A 116 -25.05 -17.53 -19.43
CA LYS A 116 -26.08 -16.81 -18.67
C LYS A 116 -25.52 -16.31 -17.33
N ASN A 117 -24.90 -17.19 -16.55
CA ASN A 117 -24.29 -16.84 -15.27
C ASN A 117 -23.24 -15.73 -15.41
N TYR A 118 -22.43 -15.78 -16.47
CA TYR A 118 -21.47 -14.73 -16.77
C TYR A 118 -22.14 -13.41 -17.16
N SER A 119 -23.21 -13.45 -17.95
CA SER A 119 -23.98 -12.25 -18.30
C SER A 119 -24.63 -11.62 -17.07
N ASP A 120 -25.23 -12.43 -16.19
CA ASP A 120 -25.86 -11.96 -14.96
C ASP A 120 -24.82 -11.35 -14.01
N LYS A 121 -23.63 -11.97 -13.93
CA LYS A 121 -22.48 -11.40 -13.21
C LYS A 121 -22.09 -10.03 -13.76
N LEU A 122 -21.95 -9.87 -15.08
CA LEU A 122 -21.59 -8.59 -15.69
C LEU A 122 -22.65 -7.52 -15.43
N LYS A 123 -23.94 -7.86 -15.53
CA LYS A 123 -25.03 -6.95 -15.19
C LYS A 123 -24.93 -6.48 -13.75
N LYS A 124 -24.65 -7.39 -12.82
CA LYS A 124 -24.44 -7.06 -11.41
C LYS A 124 -23.24 -6.14 -11.19
N GLU A 125 -22.12 -6.40 -11.86
CA GLU A 125 -20.92 -5.55 -11.80
C GLU A 125 -21.18 -4.13 -12.32
N LEU A 126 -21.95 -3.99 -13.41
CA LEU A 126 -22.31 -2.70 -14.00
C LEU A 126 -23.40 -1.94 -13.25
N SER A 127 -24.28 -2.64 -12.56
CA SER A 127 -25.37 -2.04 -11.76
C SER A 127 -24.94 -1.78 -10.31
N ALA A 128 -23.69 -2.10 -9.95
CA ALA A 128 -23.17 -1.87 -8.61
C ALA A 128 -22.92 -0.37 -8.40
N ASN A 129 -23.28 0.15 -7.22
CA ASN A 129 -22.89 1.51 -6.79
C ASN A 129 -21.41 1.55 -6.32
N ASP A 130 -20.53 0.88 -7.07
CA ASP A 130 -19.09 0.82 -6.85
C ASP A 130 -18.38 1.03 -8.19
N PRO A 131 -17.71 2.19 -8.38
CA PRO A 131 -16.96 2.49 -9.60
C PRO A 131 -15.94 1.40 -9.99
N THR A 132 -15.37 0.69 -9.01
CA THR A 132 -14.42 -0.40 -9.26
C THR A 132 -15.08 -1.58 -9.96
N SER A 133 -16.26 -1.97 -9.48
CA SER A 133 -17.08 -3.03 -10.06
C SER A 133 -17.56 -2.66 -11.46
N VAL A 134 -18.05 -1.42 -11.66
CA VAL A 134 -18.48 -0.93 -12.97
C VAL A 134 -17.32 -0.94 -13.98
N TRP A 135 -16.16 -0.43 -13.58
CA TRP A 135 -14.96 -0.43 -14.43
C TRP A 135 -14.46 -1.84 -14.75
N THR A 136 -14.60 -2.78 -13.82
CA THR A 136 -14.28 -4.20 -14.03
C THR A 136 -15.21 -4.82 -15.07
N GLY A 137 -16.53 -4.57 -14.95
CA GLY A 137 -17.53 -5.01 -15.92
C GLY A 137 -17.24 -4.47 -17.33
N LEU A 138 -16.92 -3.17 -17.44
CA LEU A 138 -16.59 -2.53 -18.71
C LEU A 138 -15.35 -3.14 -19.38
N LYS A 139 -14.28 -3.37 -18.62
CA LYS A 139 -13.07 -4.06 -19.12
C LYS A 139 -13.37 -5.47 -19.62
N ASN A 140 -14.22 -6.20 -18.91
CA ASN A 140 -14.61 -7.55 -19.26
C ASN A 140 -15.44 -7.61 -20.55
N ILE A 141 -16.27 -6.59 -20.82
CA ILE A 141 -17.08 -6.49 -22.05
C ILE A 141 -16.23 -6.07 -23.24
N THR A 142 -15.44 -5.02 -23.06
CA THR A 142 -14.57 -4.46 -24.12
C THR A 142 -13.39 -5.36 -24.44
N MET A 143 -13.14 -6.39 -23.62
CA MET A 143 -11.91 -7.20 -23.65
C MET A 143 -10.66 -6.32 -23.59
N TYR A 144 -10.78 -5.14 -22.98
CA TYR A 144 -9.70 -4.17 -22.89
C TYR A 144 -8.61 -4.74 -21.98
N LYS A 145 -7.59 -5.29 -22.60
CA LYS A 145 -6.33 -5.66 -21.96
C LYS A 145 -5.32 -4.61 -22.35
N LYS A 146 -4.87 -3.80 -21.38
CA LYS A 146 -3.70 -2.94 -21.59
C LYS A 146 -2.56 -3.87 -22.03
N PRO A 147 -1.88 -3.62 -23.16
CA PRO A 147 -0.77 -4.46 -23.56
C PRO A 147 0.19 -4.53 -22.37
N PRO A 148 0.68 -5.74 -21.99
CA PRO A 148 1.66 -5.83 -20.94
C PRO A 148 2.81 -4.90 -21.33
N PRO A 149 3.31 -4.06 -20.41
CA PRO A 149 4.52 -3.29 -20.70
C PRO A 149 5.57 -4.30 -21.18
N GLN A 150 6.26 -4.00 -22.29
CA GLN A 150 7.39 -4.81 -22.70
C GLN A 150 8.31 -4.93 -21.49
N SER A 151 8.54 -6.16 -21.04
CA SER A 151 9.47 -6.43 -19.96
C SER A 151 10.86 -6.06 -20.47
N VAL A 152 11.30 -4.86 -20.11
CA VAL A 152 12.68 -4.44 -20.35
C VAL A 152 13.52 -5.15 -19.30
N GLU A 153 13.98 -6.36 -19.63
CA GLU A 153 14.95 -7.08 -18.81
C GLU A 153 16.33 -6.49 -19.10
N ASN A 154 16.72 -5.50 -18.29
CA ASN A 154 18.02 -4.85 -18.38
C ASN A 154 18.55 -4.63 -16.95
N GLN A 155 19.68 -5.25 -16.63
CA GLN A 155 20.29 -5.19 -15.30
C GLN A 155 20.73 -3.76 -14.95
N GLN A 156 21.38 -3.07 -15.88
CA GLN A 156 21.82 -1.69 -15.68
C GLN A 156 20.64 -0.77 -15.39
N LEU A 157 19.54 -0.92 -16.13
CA LEU A 157 18.32 -0.15 -15.88
C LEU A 157 17.74 -0.43 -14.49
N ALA A 158 17.78 -1.67 -14.00
CA ALA A 158 17.31 -2.00 -12.65
C ALA A 158 18.16 -1.31 -11.58
N ASP A 159 19.49 -1.34 -11.72
CA ASP A 159 20.43 -0.67 -10.82
C ASP A 159 20.29 0.86 -10.87
N ASP A 160 20.21 1.46 -12.08
CA ASP A 160 20.02 2.89 -12.29
C ASP A 160 18.70 3.38 -11.67
N LEU A 161 17.62 2.62 -11.85
CA LEU A 161 16.34 2.91 -11.22
C LEU A 161 16.43 2.85 -9.70
N ASN A 162 17.16 1.87 -9.15
CA ASN A 162 17.29 1.74 -7.70
C ASN A 162 18.05 2.93 -7.11
N VAL A 163 19.16 3.33 -7.72
CA VAL A 163 19.92 4.54 -7.34
C VAL A 163 19.04 5.78 -7.49
N PHE A 164 18.32 5.89 -8.61
CA PHE A 164 17.44 7.01 -8.89
C PHE A 164 16.34 7.17 -7.83
N TYR A 165 15.68 6.10 -7.42
CA TYR A 165 14.64 6.17 -6.39
C TYR A 165 15.21 6.49 -4.99
N CYS A 166 16.48 6.16 -4.74
CA CYS A 166 17.18 6.46 -3.49
C CYS A 166 17.91 7.81 -3.48
N ARG A 167 17.83 8.63 -4.54
CA ARG A 167 18.59 9.89 -4.69
C ARG A 167 18.33 10.94 -3.60
N PHE A 168 17.24 10.81 -2.84
CA PHE A 168 16.89 11.70 -1.74
C PHE A 168 17.64 11.40 -0.43
N LYS A 169 18.45 10.34 -0.41
CA LYS A 169 19.33 10.03 0.70
C LYS A 169 20.33 11.18 0.87
N LYS A 170 20.13 12.02 1.90
CA LYS A 170 21.16 12.95 2.33
C LYS A 170 22.30 12.15 2.98
N PRO A 171 23.57 12.47 2.71
CA PRO A 171 24.65 12.05 3.60
C PRO A 171 24.28 12.46 5.02
N ARG A 172 24.48 11.57 6.01
CA ARG A 172 24.42 12.02 7.42
C ARG A 172 25.39 13.19 7.52
N LEU A 173 24.88 14.38 7.86
CA LEU A 173 25.74 15.51 8.17
C LEU A 173 26.64 15.04 9.32
N THR A 174 27.94 14.91 9.06
CA THR A 174 28.93 14.90 10.14
C THR A 174 28.81 16.24 10.87
N PRO A 175 29.04 16.30 12.19
CA PRO A 175 28.93 17.54 12.96
C PRO A 175 29.74 18.72 12.39
N ASP A 176 30.75 18.45 11.56
CA ASP A 176 31.72 19.44 11.08
C ASP A 176 31.33 20.19 9.78
N SER A 177 30.07 20.15 9.33
CA SER A 177 29.68 20.86 8.08
C SER A 177 28.37 21.65 8.18
N CYS A 178 28.02 22.09 9.39
CA CYS A 178 26.94 23.06 9.58
C CYS A 178 27.50 24.49 9.54
N SER A 179 27.80 24.99 8.34
CA SER A 179 28.15 26.41 8.15
C SER A 179 27.15 27.17 7.26
N ASP A 180 26.36 26.49 6.41
CA ASP A 180 25.69 27.19 5.29
C ASP A 180 24.16 27.00 5.20
N LEU A 181 23.49 26.59 6.29
CA LEU A 181 22.01 26.62 6.35
C LEU A 181 21.56 27.62 7.43
N HIS A 182 21.51 28.90 7.06
CA HIS A 182 20.75 29.90 7.80
C HIS A 182 19.25 29.60 7.67
N PHE A 183 18.74 28.68 8.48
CA PHE A 183 17.33 28.72 8.88
C PHE A 183 17.16 29.92 9.80
N THR A 184 16.29 30.85 9.42
CA THR A 184 15.84 31.93 10.28
C THR A 184 15.06 31.33 11.46
N HIS A 185 15.78 30.96 12.51
CA HIS A 185 15.18 30.68 13.80
C HIS A 185 14.42 31.93 14.24
N SER A 186 13.09 31.83 14.25
CA SER A 186 12.27 32.78 15.00
C SER A 186 12.65 32.66 16.47
N PRO A 187 12.84 33.76 17.21
CA PRO A 187 13.27 33.70 18.61
C PRO A 187 12.22 32.94 19.42
N THR A 188 12.67 31.84 20.01
CA THR A 188 11.90 31.02 20.94
C THR A 188 11.62 31.86 22.19
N PRO A 189 10.36 31.95 22.68
CA PRO A 189 10.13 32.54 24.00
C PRO A 189 10.86 31.72 25.07
N PRO A 190 11.29 32.33 26.20
CA PRO A 190 12.05 31.63 27.23
C PRO A 190 11.26 30.43 27.74
N ALA A 191 11.86 29.24 27.63
CA ALA A 191 11.30 28.01 28.16
C ALA A 191 11.09 28.17 29.67
N THR A 192 9.83 28.26 30.09
CA THR A 192 9.46 28.05 31.49
C THR A 192 9.68 26.56 31.76
N PRO A 193 10.42 26.16 32.82
CA PRO A 193 10.60 24.75 33.12
C PRO A 193 9.24 24.17 33.49
N LEU A 194 8.66 23.36 32.60
CA LEU A 194 7.53 22.51 32.93
C LEU A 194 7.98 21.52 34.02
N PRO A 195 7.22 21.35 35.11
CA PRO A 195 7.54 20.36 36.12
C PRO A 195 7.51 18.95 35.49
N PRO A 196 8.39 18.03 35.92
CA PRO A 196 8.36 16.65 35.45
C PRO A 196 7.05 16.02 35.93
N SER A 197 6.07 15.96 35.04
CA SER A 197 4.87 15.17 35.26
C SER A 197 5.20 13.74 34.83
N PRO A 198 5.20 12.75 35.73
CA PRO A 198 5.24 11.35 35.33
C PRO A 198 3.86 10.97 34.80
N THR A 199 3.46 11.54 33.67
CA THR A 199 2.28 11.08 32.96
C THR A 199 2.74 9.89 32.15
N THR A 200 2.60 8.69 32.72
CA THR A 200 2.67 7.43 31.99
C THR A 200 1.62 7.48 30.89
N GLN A 201 1.97 8.06 29.73
CA GLN A 201 1.13 7.98 28.56
C GLN A 201 0.97 6.48 28.24
N PRO A 202 -0.25 5.98 28.01
CA PRO A 202 -0.44 4.57 27.73
C PRO A 202 0.35 4.22 26.48
N VAL A 203 1.30 3.30 26.65
CA VAL A 203 2.04 2.71 25.53
C VAL A 203 1.01 1.96 24.69
N LEU A 204 1.03 2.15 23.37
CA LEU A 204 0.16 1.39 22.47
C LEU A 204 0.43 -0.10 22.69
N GLU A 205 -0.60 -0.82 23.10
CA GLU A 205 -0.60 -2.28 23.18
C GLU A 205 -1.68 -2.79 22.21
N VAL A 206 -1.31 -3.78 21.40
CA VAL A 206 -2.25 -4.42 20.47
C VAL A 206 -2.78 -5.70 21.09
N CYS A 207 -4.08 -5.96 20.94
CA CYS A 207 -4.69 -7.21 21.37
C CYS A 207 -4.87 -8.21 20.22
N VAL A 208 -5.07 -9.48 20.58
CA VAL A 208 -5.22 -10.59 19.64
C VAL A 208 -6.42 -10.39 18.71
N GLU A 209 -7.52 -9.86 19.23
CA GLU A 209 -8.75 -9.61 18.47
C GLU A 209 -8.54 -8.58 17.36
N ASP A 210 -7.75 -7.54 17.65
CA ASP A 210 -7.42 -6.49 16.69
C ASP A 210 -6.51 -7.02 15.59
N VAL A 211 -5.47 -7.78 15.96
CA VAL A 211 -4.59 -8.45 15.01
C VAL A 211 -5.40 -9.41 14.13
N ASN A 212 -6.21 -10.30 14.72
CA ASN A 212 -7.08 -11.23 14.02
C ASN A 212 -7.99 -10.52 13.01
N ARG A 213 -8.66 -9.44 13.44
CA ARG A 213 -9.53 -8.63 12.58
C ARG A 213 -8.78 -8.05 11.38
N VAL A 214 -7.54 -7.62 11.55
CA VAL A 214 -6.71 -7.10 10.45
C VAL A 214 -6.25 -8.22 9.51
N LEU A 215 -5.88 -9.39 10.04
CA LEU A 215 -5.47 -10.56 9.26
C LEU A 215 -6.62 -11.12 8.41
N ARG A 216 -7.84 -11.22 8.96
CA ARG A 216 -9.03 -11.67 8.21
C ARG A 216 -9.43 -10.76 7.04
N LYS A 217 -9.11 -9.47 7.15
CA LYS A 217 -9.38 -8.45 6.12
C LYS A 217 -8.37 -8.48 4.96
N GLN A 218 -7.36 -9.35 5.00
CA GLN A 218 -6.39 -9.46 3.91
C GLN A 218 -7.05 -9.87 2.59
N LYS A 219 -6.48 -9.38 1.48
CA LYS A 219 -6.96 -9.67 0.13
C LYS A 219 -6.15 -10.86 -0.42
N PRO A 220 -6.69 -12.09 -0.47
CA PRO A 220 -5.89 -13.31 -0.66
C PRO A 220 -5.18 -13.41 -2.02
N ARG A 221 -5.65 -12.66 -3.02
CA ARG A 221 -5.06 -12.65 -4.37
C ARG A 221 -3.96 -11.61 -4.57
N LYS A 222 -3.60 -10.85 -3.54
CA LYS A 222 -2.47 -9.91 -3.61
C LYS A 222 -1.15 -10.68 -3.50
N ALA A 223 -0.08 -10.09 -4.02
CA ALA A 223 1.26 -10.65 -3.92
C ALA A 223 1.82 -10.50 -2.49
N SER A 224 2.62 -11.48 -2.07
CA SER A 224 3.42 -11.45 -0.84
C SER A 224 4.55 -10.42 -0.95
N GLY A 225 5.04 -9.95 0.21
CA GLY A 225 6.26 -9.16 0.29
C GLY A 225 7.53 -10.02 0.23
N PRO A 226 8.71 -9.42 0.47
CA PRO A 226 10.00 -10.13 0.54
C PRO A 226 10.09 -11.17 1.67
N ASP A 227 9.20 -11.07 2.67
CA ASP A 227 9.01 -12.01 3.78
C ASP A 227 8.30 -13.31 3.37
N SER A 228 7.83 -13.42 2.12
CA SER A 228 7.16 -14.59 1.53
C SER A 228 5.82 -15.00 2.13
N VAL A 229 5.45 -14.49 3.31
CA VAL A 229 4.14 -14.71 3.94
C VAL A 229 3.01 -14.20 3.04
N SER A 230 2.11 -15.09 2.64
CA SER A 230 1.03 -14.74 1.72
C SER A 230 -0.18 -14.10 2.42
N PRO A 231 -0.89 -13.15 1.75
CA PRO A 231 -2.15 -12.63 2.27
C PRO A 231 -3.24 -13.69 2.41
N ALA A 232 -3.14 -14.79 1.66
CA ALA A 232 -4.08 -15.90 1.73
C ALA A 232 -3.86 -16.72 3.01
N CYS A 233 -2.60 -17.04 3.34
CA CYS A 233 -2.23 -17.71 4.59
C CYS A 233 -2.68 -16.91 5.81
N LEU A 234 -2.34 -15.62 5.88
CA LEU A 234 -2.76 -14.75 6.98
C LEU A 234 -4.28 -14.70 7.15
N LYS A 235 -5.04 -14.75 6.05
CA LYS A 235 -6.49 -14.74 6.11
C LYS A 235 -7.07 -16.07 6.57
N ALA A 236 -6.58 -17.17 6.01
CA ALA A 236 -7.08 -18.52 6.29
C ALA A 236 -6.73 -18.96 7.72
N CYS A 237 -5.54 -18.62 8.19
CA CYS A 237 -5.01 -19.03 9.49
C CYS A 237 -4.99 -17.88 10.51
N ALA A 238 -5.93 -16.92 10.38
CA ALA A 238 -5.94 -15.73 11.22
C ALA A 238 -6.09 -16.06 12.71
N ASP A 239 -6.81 -17.13 13.05
CA ASP A 239 -7.03 -17.55 14.44
C ASP A 239 -5.76 -18.09 15.08
N GLN A 240 -5.02 -18.92 14.34
CA GLN A 240 -3.76 -19.51 14.79
C GLN A 240 -2.63 -18.47 14.85
N LEU A 241 -2.56 -17.57 13.87
CA LEU A 241 -1.43 -16.65 13.71
C LEU A 241 -1.61 -15.33 14.47
N ALA A 242 -2.83 -14.95 14.85
CA ALA A 242 -3.05 -13.68 15.56
C ALA A 242 -2.32 -13.62 16.92
N PRO A 243 -2.35 -14.64 17.80
CA PRO A 243 -1.59 -14.62 19.05
C PRO A 243 -0.08 -14.42 18.82
N VAL A 244 0.49 -15.16 17.86
CA VAL A 244 1.92 -15.10 17.51
C VAL A 244 2.32 -13.70 17.04
N PHE A 245 1.57 -13.11 16.11
CA PHE A 245 1.87 -11.76 15.64
C PHE A 245 1.58 -10.69 16.69
N THR A 246 0.64 -10.91 17.61
CA THR A 246 0.38 -9.98 18.72
C THR A 246 1.60 -9.86 19.62
N GLN A 247 2.23 -10.98 19.97
CA GLN A 247 3.47 -11.01 20.75
C GLN A 247 4.59 -10.26 20.03
N ILE A 248 4.83 -10.57 18.74
CA ILE A 248 5.86 -9.89 17.93
C ILE A 248 5.60 -8.38 17.83
N PHE A 249 4.35 -7.96 17.63
CA PHE A 249 3.98 -6.56 17.50
C PHE A 249 4.14 -5.81 18.83
N ASN A 250 3.68 -6.36 19.94
CA ASN A 250 3.87 -5.74 21.25
C ASN A 250 5.35 -5.65 21.61
N ARG A 251 6.13 -6.71 21.35
CA ARG A 251 7.59 -6.68 21.57
C ARG A 251 8.29 -5.62 20.72
N SER A 252 7.84 -5.45 19.47
CA SER A 252 8.31 -4.38 18.59
C SER A 252 7.99 -2.98 19.12
N LEU A 253 6.77 -2.77 19.66
CA LEU A 253 6.35 -1.49 20.26
C LEU A 253 7.13 -1.21 21.55
N GLU A 254 7.28 -2.20 22.43
CA GLU A 254 8.07 -2.09 23.67
C GLU A 254 9.52 -1.68 23.40
N LEU A 255 10.17 -2.35 22.44
CA LEU A 255 11.56 -2.07 22.08
C LEU A 255 11.70 -0.81 21.21
N CYS A 256 10.59 -0.25 20.71
CA CYS A 256 10.58 0.83 19.73
C CYS A 256 11.35 0.49 18.44
N LEU A 257 11.37 -0.80 18.06
CA LEU A 257 12.14 -1.32 16.93
C LEU A 257 11.27 -2.12 15.97
N VAL A 258 11.38 -1.84 14.67
CA VAL A 258 10.70 -2.63 13.63
C VAL A 258 11.66 -3.69 13.07
N PRO A 259 11.24 -4.97 13.03
CA PRO A 259 12.06 -6.03 12.48
C PRO A 259 12.52 -5.75 11.03
N ASN A 260 13.80 -5.97 10.75
CA ASN A 260 14.42 -5.74 9.45
C ASN A 260 13.75 -6.55 8.33
N CYS A 261 13.26 -7.77 8.63
CA CYS A 261 12.50 -8.57 7.67
C CYS A 261 11.22 -7.90 7.19
N LEU A 262 10.57 -7.11 8.05
CA LEU A 262 9.34 -6.38 7.76
C LEU A 262 9.60 -5.04 7.04
N LYS A 263 10.81 -4.48 7.15
CA LYS A 263 11.25 -3.25 6.48
C LYS A 263 11.73 -3.44 5.04
N ARG A 264 11.96 -4.68 4.60
CA ARG A 264 12.40 -5.02 3.24
C ARG A 264 11.30 -4.70 2.21
N SER A 265 11.72 -4.19 1.05
CA SER A 265 10.80 -3.94 -0.07
C SER A 265 11.38 -4.32 -1.43
N THR A 266 10.50 -4.80 -2.32
CA THR A 266 10.82 -4.98 -3.74
C THR A 266 10.08 -3.92 -4.55
N ILE A 267 10.80 -3.01 -5.17
CA ILE A 267 10.26 -1.98 -6.04
C ILE A 267 9.97 -2.59 -7.42
N ILE A 268 8.72 -2.46 -7.87
CA ILE A 268 8.27 -2.82 -9.21
C ILE A 268 8.05 -1.53 -10.01
N PRO A 269 8.96 -1.18 -10.93
CA PRO A 269 8.82 0.01 -11.77
C PRO A 269 7.66 -0.16 -12.75
N VAL A 270 6.69 0.76 -12.70
CA VAL A 270 5.54 0.77 -13.61
C VAL A 270 5.63 1.96 -14.55
N PRO A 271 5.69 1.75 -15.88
CA PRO A 271 5.59 2.82 -16.88
C PRO A 271 4.37 3.72 -16.67
N LYS A 272 4.60 5.03 -16.47
CA LYS A 272 3.55 6.06 -16.43
C LYS A 272 2.95 6.29 -17.82
N LYS A 273 3.78 6.20 -18.87
CA LYS A 273 3.41 6.44 -20.27
C LYS A 273 3.99 5.37 -21.21
N PRO A 274 3.43 5.17 -22.41
CA PRO A 274 3.90 4.11 -23.33
C PRO A 274 5.33 4.30 -23.83
N LYS A 275 5.71 5.55 -24.15
CA LYS A 275 7.05 5.89 -24.60
C LYS A 275 7.86 6.42 -23.42
N ILE A 276 8.77 5.62 -22.91
CA ILE A 276 9.70 6.01 -21.84
C ILE A 276 10.79 6.90 -22.42
N THR A 277 10.99 8.07 -21.81
CA THR A 277 12.01 9.05 -22.18
C THR A 277 13.05 9.27 -21.07
N GLY A 278 12.75 8.85 -19.85
CA GLY A 278 13.72 8.88 -18.73
C GLY A 278 13.23 8.11 -17.52
N LEU A 279 14.06 8.07 -16.46
CA LEU A 279 13.79 7.30 -15.23
C LEU A 279 12.54 7.80 -14.48
N ASN A 280 12.22 9.09 -14.59
CA ASN A 280 11.01 9.72 -14.02
C ASN A 280 9.69 9.19 -14.60
N ASP A 281 9.74 8.54 -15.78
CA ASP A 281 8.56 7.96 -16.42
C ASP A 281 8.17 6.61 -15.80
N TYR A 282 8.92 6.11 -14.82
CA TYR A 282 8.57 4.96 -14.02
C TYR A 282 8.01 5.39 -12.66
N ARG A 283 6.93 4.73 -12.23
CA ARG A 283 6.41 4.82 -10.86
C ARG A 283 7.01 3.67 -10.02
N PRO A 284 7.64 3.95 -8.88
CA PRO A 284 8.20 2.92 -8.01
C PRO A 284 7.10 2.29 -7.13
N VAL A 285 6.47 1.19 -7.54
CA VAL A 285 5.49 0.51 -6.69
C VAL A 285 6.21 -0.40 -5.70
N ALA A 286 6.15 -0.10 -4.40
CA ALA A 286 6.80 -0.94 -3.39
C ALA A 286 5.93 -2.13 -3.00
N LEU A 287 6.48 -3.33 -3.19
CA LEU A 287 5.96 -4.57 -2.63
C LEU A 287 6.61 -4.78 -1.26
N THR A 288 5.90 -4.40 -0.20
CA THR A 288 6.32 -4.53 1.20
C THR A 288 5.63 -5.72 1.89
N SER A 289 6.13 -6.13 3.06
CA SER A 289 5.57 -7.21 3.86
C SER A 289 4.08 -7.01 4.13
N VAL A 290 3.30 -8.09 3.99
CA VAL A 290 1.85 -8.10 4.26
C VAL A 290 1.61 -8.07 5.77
N VAL A 291 2.50 -8.71 6.54
CA VAL A 291 2.55 -8.65 8.00
C VAL A 291 2.81 -7.22 8.45
N MET A 292 3.82 -6.54 7.87
CA MET A 292 4.08 -5.13 8.18
C MET A 292 2.86 -4.25 7.89
N LYS A 293 2.18 -4.46 6.75
CA LYS A 293 0.94 -3.72 6.44
C LYS A 293 -0.20 -4.01 7.40
N ALA A 294 -0.21 -5.16 8.06
CA ALA A 294 -1.18 -5.44 9.12
C ALA A 294 -0.84 -4.62 10.36
N PHE A 295 0.43 -4.63 10.76
CA PHE A 295 0.93 -3.85 11.90
C PHE A 295 0.76 -2.34 11.71
N GLU A 296 1.11 -1.82 10.53
CA GLU A 296 0.91 -0.42 10.14
C GLU A 296 -0.55 0.02 10.33
N LYS A 297 -1.54 -0.85 10.09
CA LYS A 297 -2.97 -0.49 10.27
C LYS A 297 -3.36 -0.31 11.74
N LEU A 298 -2.75 -1.08 12.63
CA LEU A 298 -2.99 -0.99 14.07
C LEU A 298 -2.40 0.33 14.59
N VAL A 299 -1.14 0.60 14.25
CA VAL A 299 -0.47 1.87 14.58
C VAL A 299 -1.19 3.06 13.93
N LEU A 300 -1.67 2.91 12.69
CA LEU A 300 -2.43 3.96 12.01
C LEU A 300 -3.72 4.31 12.75
N ALA A 301 -4.45 3.31 13.26
CA ALA A 301 -5.69 3.53 14.00
C ALA A 301 -5.41 4.34 15.28
N TYR A 302 -4.37 3.95 16.03
CA TYR A 302 -3.92 4.67 17.21
C TYR A 302 -3.49 6.11 16.90
N LEU A 303 -2.63 6.31 15.90
CA LEU A 303 -2.15 7.64 15.51
C LEU A 303 -3.31 8.56 15.09
N LYS A 304 -4.29 8.03 14.36
CA LYS A 304 -5.47 8.82 13.96
C LYS A 304 -6.30 9.28 15.15
N ASP A 305 -6.41 8.45 16.19
CA ASP A 305 -7.16 8.77 17.39
C ASP A 305 -6.49 9.93 18.14
N ILE A 306 -5.18 9.85 18.39
CA ILE A 306 -4.46 10.86 19.17
C ILE A 306 -4.15 12.14 18.37
N THR A 307 -3.94 12.07 17.05
CA THR A 307 -3.58 13.24 16.24
C THR A 307 -4.74 13.86 15.48
N GLY A 308 -5.85 13.13 15.32
CA GLY A 308 -7.00 13.57 14.51
C GLY A 308 -7.56 14.95 14.89
N PRO A 309 -7.73 15.28 16.18
CA PRO A 309 -8.16 16.61 16.64
C PRO A 309 -7.12 17.72 16.43
N LEU A 310 -5.84 17.37 16.31
CA LEU A 310 -4.72 18.30 16.20
C LEU A 310 -4.36 18.64 14.74
N LEU A 311 -4.96 17.92 13.78
CA LEU A 311 -4.75 18.16 12.37
C LEU A 311 -5.37 19.49 11.94
N ASP A 312 -4.62 20.23 11.14
CA ASP A 312 -5.08 21.45 10.49
C ASP A 312 -6.46 21.26 9.86
N SER A 313 -7.37 22.19 10.14
CA SER A 313 -8.73 22.22 9.59
C SER A 313 -8.76 22.26 8.05
N PHE A 314 -7.70 22.81 7.42
CA PHE A 314 -7.54 22.88 5.97
C PHE A 314 -6.75 21.72 5.36
N GLN A 315 -6.40 20.69 6.16
CA GLN A 315 -6.01 19.38 5.64
C GLN A 315 -7.27 18.54 5.41
N PHE A 316 -7.54 18.21 4.14
CA PHE A 316 -8.72 17.45 3.73
C PHE A 316 -8.42 15.97 3.47
N ALA A 317 -7.22 15.63 3.03
CA ALA A 317 -6.89 14.24 2.73
C ALA A 317 -6.72 13.39 3.99
N TYR A 318 -6.97 12.08 3.83
CA TYR A 318 -6.75 11.04 4.85
C TYR A 318 -7.52 11.19 6.17
N ARG A 319 -8.43 12.17 6.25
CA ARG A 319 -9.37 12.37 7.35
C ARG A 319 -10.69 11.66 7.06
N ALA A 320 -11.35 11.22 8.13
CA ALA A 320 -12.72 10.72 8.01
C ALA A 320 -13.66 11.88 7.65
N ASN A 321 -14.67 11.61 6.82
CA ASN A 321 -15.71 12.57 6.44
C ASN A 321 -15.18 13.87 5.80
N ARG A 322 -14.11 13.74 5.01
CA ARG A 322 -13.55 14.79 4.17
C ARG A 322 -13.26 14.24 2.78
N SER A 323 -13.54 15.04 1.77
CA SER A 323 -13.43 14.70 0.36
C SER A 323 -12.73 15.80 -0.43
N VAL A 324 -12.41 15.51 -1.70
CA VAL A 324 -11.92 16.53 -2.63
C VAL A 324 -12.97 17.61 -2.85
N ASP A 325 -14.26 17.23 -2.89
CA ASP A 325 -15.36 18.17 -3.07
C ASP A 325 -15.46 19.16 -1.91
N ASP A 326 -15.21 18.72 -0.68
CA ASP A 326 -15.16 19.61 0.49
C ASP A 326 -14.05 20.67 0.34
N ALA A 327 -12.87 20.25 -0.12
CA ALA A 327 -11.74 21.16 -0.34
C ALA A 327 -12.05 22.20 -1.43
N VAL A 328 -12.63 21.75 -2.55
CA VAL A 328 -13.01 22.63 -3.66
C VAL A 328 -14.12 23.60 -3.25
N ASN A 329 -15.16 23.11 -2.58
CA ASN A 329 -16.26 23.96 -2.10
C ASN A 329 -15.77 25.01 -1.09
N MET A 330 -14.86 24.63 -0.19
CA MET A 330 -14.27 25.56 0.76
C MET A 330 -13.43 26.64 0.05
N ALA A 331 -12.61 26.26 -0.93
CA ALA A 331 -11.84 27.20 -1.74
C ALA A 331 -12.76 28.22 -2.43
N LEU A 332 -13.78 27.71 -3.14
CA LEU A 332 -14.75 28.53 -3.85
C LEU A 332 -15.51 29.45 -2.91
N HIS A 333 -15.92 28.96 -1.73
CA HIS A 333 -16.61 29.77 -0.74
C HIS A 333 -15.81 31.01 -0.34
N TYR A 334 -14.54 30.85 0.05
CA TYR A 334 -13.70 31.99 0.43
C TYR A 334 -13.44 32.96 -0.73
N ILE A 335 -13.19 32.42 -1.93
CA ILE A 335 -12.94 33.25 -3.12
C ILE A 335 -14.18 34.08 -3.45
N LEU A 336 -15.33 33.44 -3.61
CA LEU A 336 -16.56 34.12 -4.03
C LEU A 336 -17.01 35.14 -2.98
N GLN A 337 -16.99 34.77 -1.69
CA GLN A 337 -17.33 35.69 -0.61
C GLN A 337 -16.43 36.95 -0.60
N HIS A 338 -15.15 36.80 -0.92
CA HIS A 338 -14.22 37.93 -0.97
C HIS A 338 -14.43 38.82 -2.20
N LEU A 339 -14.81 38.22 -3.34
CA LEU A 339 -15.06 38.91 -4.61
C LEU A 339 -16.37 39.71 -4.62
N ASP A 340 -17.30 39.45 -3.70
CA ASP A 340 -18.55 40.22 -3.57
C ASP A 340 -18.31 41.70 -3.19
N ARG A 341 -17.08 42.05 -2.76
CA ARG A 341 -16.70 43.43 -2.41
C ARG A 341 -15.96 44.10 -3.56
N THR A 342 -16.35 45.33 -3.87
CA THR A 342 -15.70 46.14 -4.91
C THR A 342 -14.23 46.41 -4.58
N GLY A 343 -13.33 46.27 -5.56
CA GLY A 343 -11.89 46.49 -5.40
C GLY A 343 -11.11 45.28 -4.89
N ASN A 344 -11.79 44.18 -4.55
CA ASN A 344 -11.16 42.93 -4.15
C ASN A 344 -10.87 42.01 -5.35
N TYR A 345 -9.80 41.22 -5.23
CA TYR A 345 -9.56 40.08 -6.11
C TYR A 345 -8.92 38.92 -5.33
N ALA A 346 -8.94 37.73 -5.91
CA ALA A 346 -8.28 36.56 -5.34
C ALA A 346 -7.12 36.12 -6.23
N ARG A 347 -6.04 35.60 -5.63
CA ARG A 347 -4.96 34.90 -6.33
C ARG A 347 -4.84 33.48 -5.81
N ILE A 348 -4.53 32.56 -6.71
CA ILE A 348 -4.39 31.14 -6.40
C ILE A 348 -3.03 30.68 -6.90
N LEU A 349 -2.25 30.07 -5.99
CA LEU A 349 -1.01 29.38 -6.29
C LEU A 349 -1.19 27.89 -6.00
N PHE A 350 -0.89 27.06 -7.01
CA PHE A 350 -0.83 25.62 -6.86
C PHE A 350 0.62 25.20 -6.64
N VAL A 351 0.87 24.52 -5.53
CA VAL A 351 2.18 24.02 -5.12
C VAL A 351 2.19 22.50 -5.24
N ASP A 352 3.09 21.98 -6.07
CA ASP A 352 3.29 20.54 -6.27
C ASP A 352 4.64 20.11 -5.66
N PHE A 353 4.59 19.23 -4.66
CA PHE A 353 5.80 18.72 -4.02
C PHE A 353 6.46 17.65 -4.88
N SER A 354 7.68 17.94 -5.31
CA SER A 354 8.51 16.95 -6.02
C SER A 354 8.77 15.72 -5.15
N SER A 355 8.10 14.61 -5.47
CA SER A 355 8.32 13.31 -4.84
C SER A 355 8.12 13.31 -3.31
N ALA A 356 7.08 13.99 -2.84
CA ALA A 356 6.78 14.33 -1.45
C ALA A 356 7.05 13.19 -0.43
N PHE A 357 6.50 11.99 -0.66
CA PHE A 357 6.69 10.87 0.27
C PHE A 357 8.15 10.40 0.38
N ASN A 358 8.95 10.52 -0.69
CA ASN A 358 10.34 10.09 -0.68
C ASN A 358 11.30 11.09 -0.01
N THR A 359 10.81 12.28 0.38
CA THR A 359 11.62 13.34 0.99
C THR A 359 11.42 13.50 2.49
N ILE A 360 10.52 12.72 3.10
CA ILE A 360 10.31 12.72 4.56
C ILE A 360 11.63 12.40 5.27
N MET A 361 12.09 13.31 6.13
CA MET A 361 13.28 13.09 6.97
C MET A 361 12.81 12.56 8.34
N PRO A 362 13.22 11.34 8.76
CA PRO A 362 12.74 10.75 10.01
C PRO A 362 12.98 11.61 11.24
N ASP A 363 14.15 12.26 11.34
CA ASP A 363 14.50 13.10 12.50
C ASP A 363 13.56 14.31 12.61
N LEU A 364 13.36 15.05 11.51
CA LEU A 364 12.42 16.19 11.48
C LEU A 364 10.96 15.75 11.69
N LEU A 365 10.58 14.57 11.18
CA LEU A 365 9.26 14.01 11.46
C LEU A 365 9.09 13.71 12.95
N SER A 366 10.11 13.14 13.60
CA SER A 366 10.09 12.85 15.03
C SER A 366 9.88 14.12 15.87
N ASP A 367 10.54 15.22 15.51
CA ASP A 367 10.36 16.51 16.18
C ASP A 367 8.92 17.03 16.03
N LYS A 368 8.37 16.97 14.81
CA LYS A 368 6.98 17.38 14.54
C LYS A 368 5.95 16.51 15.27
N LEU A 369 6.17 15.20 15.34
CA LEU A 369 5.30 14.28 16.09
C LEU A 369 5.33 14.59 17.58
N THR A 370 6.50 14.93 18.11
CA THR A 370 6.66 15.34 19.51
C THR A 370 5.89 16.64 19.80
N GLN A 371 5.93 17.62 18.89
CA GLN A 371 5.12 18.84 18.99
C GLN A 371 3.61 18.56 18.96
N LEU A 372 3.18 17.50 18.28
CA LEU A 372 1.80 17.01 18.26
C LEU A 372 1.46 16.09 19.44
N SER A 373 2.29 16.09 20.49
CA SER A 373 2.09 15.28 21.71
C SER A 373 1.99 13.77 21.46
N VAL A 374 2.58 13.27 20.37
CA VAL A 374 2.69 11.83 20.13
C VAL A 374 3.70 11.23 21.12
N PRO A 375 3.40 10.08 21.77
CA PRO A 375 4.30 9.48 22.73
C PRO A 375 5.68 9.20 22.15
N THR A 376 6.73 9.47 22.93
CA THR A 376 8.14 9.32 22.50
C THR A 376 8.45 7.90 21.99
N SER A 377 7.89 6.86 22.62
CA SER A 377 8.06 5.48 22.17
C SER A 377 7.52 5.24 20.76
N ILE A 378 6.38 5.84 20.43
CA ILE A 378 5.79 5.76 19.08
C ILE A 378 6.60 6.58 18.08
N CYS A 379 7.11 7.75 18.46
CA CYS A 379 8.05 8.51 17.63
C CYS A 379 9.29 7.69 17.30
N GLN A 380 9.90 7.03 18.30
CA GLN A 380 11.07 6.16 18.11
C GLN A 380 10.74 4.95 17.23
N TRP A 381 9.59 4.31 17.42
CA TRP A 381 9.12 3.22 16.58
C TRP A 381 8.91 3.65 15.12
N ILE A 382 8.31 4.83 14.88
CA ILE A 382 8.15 5.40 13.53
C ILE A 382 9.50 5.72 12.92
N THR A 383 10.44 6.26 13.69
CA THR A 383 11.81 6.48 13.23
C THR A 383 12.46 5.16 12.82
N SER A 384 12.36 4.11 13.65
CA SER A 384 12.84 2.75 13.32
C SER A 384 12.19 2.17 12.07
N PHE A 385 10.88 2.41 11.89
CA PHE A 385 10.13 2.02 10.69
C PHE A 385 10.65 2.72 9.43
N LEU A 386 11.07 3.99 9.55
CA LEU A 386 11.49 4.79 8.41
C LEU A 386 13.00 4.72 8.11
N THR A 387 13.81 4.19 9.03
CA THR A 387 15.27 4.09 8.90
C THR A 387 15.75 2.69 8.56
N ASP A 388 16.91 2.64 7.90
CA ASP A 388 17.63 1.43 7.54
C ASP A 388 16.79 0.41 6.78
N ARG A 389 15.89 0.91 5.93
CA ARG A 389 15.04 0.09 5.08
C ARG A 389 15.83 -0.38 3.87
N GLN A 390 15.75 -1.67 3.60
CA GLN A 390 16.38 -2.27 2.43
C GLN A 390 15.40 -2.32 1.26
N GLN A 391 15.84 -1.84 0.09
CA GLN A 391 15.08 -1.96 -1.14
C GLN A 391 15.93 -2.49 -2.31
N LEU A 392 15.26 -3.19 -3.21
CA LEU A 392 15.79 -3.56 -4.53
C LEU A 392 14.72 -3.31 -5.60
N VAL A 393 15.15 -3.08 -6.84
CA VAL A 393 14.28 -2.97 -8.01
C VAL A 393 14.24 -4.29 -8.75
N ARG A 394 13.04 -4.75 -9.14
CA ARG A 394 12.85 -5.95 -9.95
C ARG A 394 12.26 -5.62 -11.33
N LEU A 395 12.96 -6.01 -12.39
CA LEU A 395 12.54 -5.91 -13.79
C LEU A 395 12.44 -7.30 -14.41
N GLY A 396 11.21 -7.82 -14.54
CA GLY A 396 11.00 -9.20 -14.98
C GLY A 396 11.60 -10.18 -13.97
N LYS A 397 12.59 -10.96 -14.40
CA LYS A 397 13.35 -11.89 -13.56
C LYS A 397 14.60 -11.29 -12.93
N LEU A 398 15.04 -10.12 -13.38
CA LEU A 398 16.26 -9.47 -12.90
C LEU A 398 15.97 -8.63 -11.66
N THR A 399 16.94 -8.61 -10.73
CA THR A 399 16.91 -7.79 -9.53
C THR A 399 18.17 -6.94 -9.46
N SER A 400 18.01 -5.66 -9.10
CA SER A 400 19.14 -4.78 -8.79
C SER A 400 19.87 -5.24 -7.53
N ARG A 401 21.02 -4.60 -7.25
CA ARG A 401 21.62 -4.65 -5.91
C ARG A 401 20.67 -4.05 -4.87
N THR A 402 20.80 -4.50 -3.63
CA THR A 402 20.06 -3.92 -2.49
C THR A 402 20.68 -2.59 -2.08
N ILE A 403 19.84 -1.58 -1.82
CA ILE A 403 20.23 -0.28 -1.27
C ILE A 403 19.49 -0.06 0.05
N THR A 404 20.22 0.39 1.07
CA THR A 404 19.64 0.82 2.35
C THR A 404 19.32 2.31 2.33
N THR A 405 18.08 2.66 2.63
CA THR A 405 17.56 4.03 2.70
C THR A 405 16.97 4.33 4.08
N SER A 406 17.27 5.55 4.56
CA SER A 406 16.78 6.08 5.82
C SER A 406 16.07 7.43 5.59
N THR A 407 15.56 7.64 4.37
CA THR A 407 14.82 8.84 3.98
C THR A 407 13.59 8.44 3.17
N GLY A 408 12.52 9.20 3.35
CA GLY A 408 11.23 9.01 2.72
C GLY A 408 10.38 7.96 3.40
N ALA A 409 9.26 7.60 2.77
CA ALA A 409 8.42 6.46 3.13
C ALA A 409 8.05 5.69 1.85
N PRO A 410 8.07 4.34 1.83
CA PRO A 410 7.87 3.58 0.61
C PRO A 410 6.47 3.82 0.00
N GLN A 411 6.41 3.88 -1.33
CA GLN A 411 5.14 4.08 -2.02
C GLN A 411 4.27 2.81 -1.94
N GLY A 412 3.13 2.92 -1.24
CA GLY A 412 2.22 1.79 -1.02
C GLY A 412 2.27 1.21 0.41
N CYS A 413 3.02 1.84 1.30
CA CYS A 413 2.87 1.71 2.75
C CYS A 413 1.56 2.35 3.23
N VAL A 414 1.04 1.81 4.33
CA VAL A 414 -0.25 2.19 4.92
C VAL A 414 -0.10 3.45 5.78
N LEU A 415 1.03 3.61 6.48
CA LEU A 415 1.29 4.77 7.34
C LEU A 415 1.71 6.04 6.58
N SER A 416 2.43 5.90 5.46
CA SER A 416 3.04 7.03 4.72
C SER A 416 2.10 8.22 4.47
N PRO A 417 0.83 8.02 4.07
CA PRO A 417 -0.12 9.11 3.87
C PRO A 417 -0.36 9.99 5.11
N LEU A 418 -0.59 9.35 6.27
CA LEU A 418 -0.81 10.08 7.52
C LEU A 418 0.49 10.75 7.99
N LEU A 419 1.61 10.03 7.91
CA LEU A 419 2.91 10.59 8.32
C LEU A 419 3.27 11.84 7.52
N PHE A 420 2.99 11.87 6.22
CA PHE A 420 3.17 13.07 5.42
C PHE A 420 2.24 14.22 5.86
N SER A 421 0.98 13.91 6.17
CA SER A 421 0.02 14.92 6.65
C SER A 421 0.44 15.53 8.00
N LEU A 422 1.02 14.71 8.89
CA LEU A 422 1.58 15.16 10.17
C LEU A 422 2.87 15.97 9.95
N TYR A 423 3.70 15.57 8.98
CA TYR A 423 4.93 16.25 8.61
C TYR A 423 4.71 17.68 8.07
N THR A 424 3.57 17.92 7.40
CA THR A 424 3.19 19.24 6.86
C THR A 424 2.04 19.88 7.64
N ASN A 425 1.78 19.41 8.87
CA ASN A 425 0.65 19.90 9.65
C ASN A 425 0.79 21.38 10.02
N ASP A 426 2.01 21.80 10.34
CA ASP A 426 2.39 23.18 10.67
C ASP A 426 2.50 24.10 9.44
N CYS A 427 2.44 23.57 8.22
CA CYS A 427 2.28 24.35 7.00
C CYS A 427 0.86 24.95 6.95
N THR A 428 0.69 26.03 7.69
CA THR A 428 -0.55 26.80 7.83
C THR A 428 -0.27 28.26 7.52
N SER A 429 -1.28 29.01 7.10
CA SER A 429 -1.09 30.44 6.88
C SER A 429 -1.05 31.19 8.21
N LYS A 430 -0.17 32.19 8.28
CA LYS A 430 -0.02 33.15 9.37
C LYS A 430 -1.01 34.30 9.26
N ASP A 431 -1.48 34.60 8.05
CA ASP A 431 -2.38 35.71 7.78
C ASP A 431 -3.82 35.23 7.46
N PRO A 432 -4.86 35.78 8.10
CA PRO A 432 -6.23 35.36 7.83
C PRO A 432 -6.70 35.64 6.39
N SER A 433 -6.06 36.54 5.65
CA SER A 433 -6.32 36.81 4.23
C SER A 433 -5.73 35.76 3.29
N VAL A 434 -4.89 34.86 3.80
CA VAL A 434 -4.34 33.75 3.01
C VAL A 434 -4.89 32.43 3.53
N LYS A 435 -5.38 31.58 2.61
CA LYS A 435 -5.88 30.24 2.92
C LYS A 435 -4.98 29.20 2.28
N LEU A 436 -4.50 28.25 3.08
CA LEU A 436 -3.63 27.17 2.61
C LEU A 436 -4.41 25.86 2.72
N LEU A 437 -4.97 25.41 1.61
CA LEU A 437 -5.75 24.18 1.52
C LEU A 437 -4.86 23.03 1.06
N LYS A 438 -4.91 21.91 1.77
CA LYS A 438 -4.09 20.72 1.52
C LYS A 438 -4.96 19.52 1.21
N PHE A 439 -4.61 18.79 0.16
CA PHE A 439 -5.11 17.45 -0.10
C PHE A 439 -3.92 16.53 -0.36
N ALA A 440 -3.46 15.87 0.69
CA ALA A 440 -2.26 15.03 0.67
C ALA A 440 -1.03 15.90 0.41
N ASP A 441 -0.32 15.66 -0.69
CA ASP A 441 0.78 16.48 -1.18
C ASP A 441 0.31 17.71 -1.97
N ASP A 442 -0.86 17.69 -2.59
CA ASP A 442 -1.35 18.85 -3.33
C ASP A 442 -1.69 20.00 -2.36
N THR A 443 -1.08 21.17 -2.56
CA THR A 443 -1.27 22.35 -1.72
C THR A 443 -1.69 23.55 -2.55
N THR A 444 -2.77 24.21 -2.14
CA THR A 444 -3.32 25.39 -2.81
C THR A 444 -3.28 26.58 -1.86
N VAL A 445 -2.57 27.63 -2.24
CA VAL A 445 -2.49 28.89 -1.50
C VAL A 445 -3.43 29.90 -2.16
N ILE A 446 -4.36 30.45 -1.40
CA ILE A 446 -5.37 31.40 -1.87
C ILE A 446 -5.14 32.73 -1.15
N GLY A 447 -4.71 33.75 -1.86
CA GLY A 447 -4.62 35.12 -1.35
C GLY A 447 -5.90 35.90 -1.62
N LEU A 448 -6.55 36.40 -0.57
CA LEU A 448 -7.73 37.24 -0.63
C LEU A 448 -7.29 38.71 -0.58
N ILE A 449 -7.06 39.31 -1.74
CA ILE A 449 -6.43 40.62 -1.88
C ILE A 449 -7.45 41.74 -1.82
N LYS A 450 -7.20 42.74 -0.97
CA LYS A 450 -8.02 43.93 -0.81
C LYS A 450 -7.23 45.16 -1.23
N ASP A 451 -7.84 46.05 -2.01
CA ASP A 451 -7.27 47.34 -2.42
C ASP A 451 -5.86 47.23 -3.06
N GLY A 452 -5.53 46.09 -3.65
CA GLY A 452 -4.22 45.82 -4.25
C GLY A 452 -3.09 45.46 -3.28
N ASP A 453 -3.35 45.32 -1.97
CA ASP A 453 -2.33 44.91 -1.00
C ASP A 453 -2.06 43.40 -1.05
N GLU A 454 -0.94 43.03 -1.69
CA GLU A 454 -0.49 41.65 -1.83
C GLU A 454 0.56 41.22 -0.80
N SER A 455 0.87 42.07 0.19
CA SER A 455 1.99 41.85 1.11
C SER A 455 1.91 40.49 1.81
N ALA A 456 0.76 40.17 2.43
CA ALA A 456 0.53 38.91 3.11
C ALA A 456 0.67 37.70 2.17
N TYR A 457 0.07 37.76 0.97
CA TYR A 457 0.13 36.68 -0.02
C TYR A 457 1.55 36.44 -0.57
N ARG A 458 2.39 37.48 -0.67
CA ARG A 458 3.77 37.35 -1.15
C ARG A 458 4.75 36.91 -0.07
N GLN A 459 4.40 37.13 1.19
CA GLN A 459 5.24 36.74 2.33
C GLN A 459 5.14 35.23 2.63
N GLU A 460 3.97 34.65 2.36
CA GLU A 460 3.72 33.21 2.37
C GLU A 460 4.34 32.52 1.15
#